data_AF-A0A8X7BWS6-F1
#
_entry.id   AF-A0A8X7BWS6-F1
#
_cell.length_a   1.000
_cell.length_b   1.000
_cell.length_c   1.000
_cell.angle_alpha   90.00
_cell.angle_beta   90.00
_cell.angle_gamma   90.00
#
_symmetry.space_group_name_H-M   'P 1'
#
loop_
_entity.id
_entity.type
_entity.pdbx_description
1 polymer ?
#
loop_
_entity_poly.entity_id
_entity_poly.type
_entity_poly.pdbx_seq_one_letter_code
_entity_poly.pdbx_strand_id
1 'polypeptide(L)'
;MAFLLSKKKKDLIELDEELGLIVEAGLTKPKLKDLIVKSPDYVEEDVKVMFDSIVRDRISTEEKAEKLRREEREYELENLRIQAERNTNTMNNSENVQ
;
A
#
# COMPACT_ATOMS: atom_id res chain seq x y z
N MET A 1 -2.70 25.39 -11.79
CA MET A 1 -1.25 25.05 -11.80
C MET A 1 -0.58 24.93 -10.42
N ALA A 2 -0.95 25.71 -9.39
CA ALA A 2 -0.29 25.64 -8.07
C ALA A 2 -0.44 24.28 -7.36
N PHE A 3 -1.52 23.54 -7.66
CA PHE A 3 -1.82 22.21 -7.10
C PHE A 3 -0.65 21.22 -7.25
N LEU A 4 -0.04 21.14 -8.43
CA LEU A 4 1.06 20.19 -8.69
C LEU A 4 2.34 20.56 -7.93
N LEU A 5 2.48 21.80 -7.45
CA LEU A 5 3.69 22.26 -6.79
C LEU A 5 3.99 21.49 -5.50
N SER A 6 2.94 21.22 -4.72
CA SER A 6 3.02 20.54 -3.41
C SER A 6 3.12 19.02 -3.50
N LYS A 7 2.90 18.41 -4.67
CA LYS A 7 2.84 16.94 -4.83
C LYS A 7 4.21 16.25 -4.77
N LYS A 8 4.27 15.00 -4.31
CA LYS A 8 5.53 14.24 -4.25
C LYS A 8 5.93 13.79 -5.66
N LYS A 9 7.23 13.59 -5.89
CA LYS A 9 7.74 13.12 -7.20
C LYS A 9 7.14 11.77 -7.60
N LYS A 10 7.04 10.83 -6.65
CA LYS A 10 6.45 9.49 -6.88
C LYS A 10 5.01 9.59 -7.39
N ASP A 11 4.19 10.39 -6.72
CA ASP A 11 2.78 10.56 -7.10
C ASP A 11 2.63 11.21 -8.49
N LEU A 12 3.55 12.09 -8.87
CA LEU A 12 3.56 12.70 -10.20
C LEU A 12 3.94 11.69 -11.30
N ILE A 13 4.87 10.78 -11.02
CA ILE A 13 5.23 9.68 -11.94
C ILE A 13 4.02 8.77 -12.17
N GLU A 14 3.37 8.35 -11.09
CA GLU A 14 2.19 7.48 -11.13
C GLU A 14 1.03 8.15 -11.88
N LEU A 15 0.84 9.46 -11.68
CA LEU A 15 -0.15 10.23 -12.44
C LEU A 15 0.22 10.38 -13.92
N ASP A 16 1.48 10.65 -14.26
CA ASP A 16 1.93 10.69 -15.65
C ASP A 16 1.68 9.34 -16.36
N GLU A 17 1.95 8.23 -15.67
CA GLU A 17 1.67 6.87 -16.17
C GLU A 17 0.17 6.61 -16.39
N GLU A 18 -0.68 7.00 -15.43
CA GLU A 18 -2.14 6.86 -15.53
C GLU A 18 -2.73 7.70 -16.67
N LEU A 19 -2.14 8.87 -16.94
CA LEU A 19 -2.46 9.73 -18.08
C LEU A 19 -1.91 9.19 -19.42
N GLY A 20 -1.20 8.06 -19.41
CA GLY A 20 -0.59 7.47 -20.61
C GLY A 20 0.59 8.26 -21.15
N LEU A 21 1.20 9.13 -20.35
CA LEU A 21 2.36 9.92 -20.73
C LEU A 21 3.63 9.07 -20.64
N ILE A 22 4.57 9.32 -21.56
CA ILE A 22 5.85 8.60 -21.57
C ILE A 22 6.76 9.20 -20.49
N VAL A 23 6.91 8.49 -19.36
CA VAL A 23 7.80 8.87 -18.26
C VAL A 23 9.16 8.21 -18.43
N GLU A 24 10.13 8.98 -18.91
CA GLU A 24 11.52 8.54 -18.93
C GLU A 24 12.12 8.45 -17.51
N ALA A 25 12.91 7.40 -17.28
CA ALA A 25 13.65 7.24 -16.03
C ALA A 25 14.57 8.45 -15.80
N GLY A 26 14.51 9.02 -14.60
CA GLY A 26 15.34 10.17 -14.22
C GLY A 26 14.74 11.54 -14.48
N LEU A 27 13.50 11.64 -14.99
CA LEU A 27 12.78 12.92 -15.07
C LEU A 27 12.76 13.65 -13.72
N THR A 28 12.91 14.97 -13.76
CA THR A 28 12.88 15.83 -12.56
C THR A 28 11.44 16.23 -12.22
N LYS A 29 11.18 16.57 -10.96
CA LYS A 29 9.84 16.99 -10.51
C LYS A 29 9.26 18.14 -11.35
N PRO A 30 10.01 19.18 -11.74
CA PRO A 30 9.50 20.20 -12.66
C PRO A 30 9.11 19.64 -14.04
N LYS A 31 9.95 18.76 -14.63
CA LYS A 31 9.66 18.17 -15.95
C LYS A 31 8.40 17.31 -15.95
N LEU A 32 8.16 16.53 -14.89
CA LEU A 32 6.94 15.74 -14.74
C LEU A 32 5.69 16.63 -14.75
N LYS A 33 5.68 17.70 -13.96
CA LYS A 33 4.55 18.66 -13.95
C LYS A 33 4.32 19.30 -15.32
N ASP A 34 5.41 19.63 -16.00
CA ASP A 34 5.34 20.20 -17.34
C ASP A 34 4.70 19.24 -18.33
N LEU A 35 4.98 17.92 -18.23
CA LEU A 35 4.34 16.91 -19.08
C LEU A 35 2.84 16.84 -18.85
N ILE A 36 2.41 16.76 -17.58
CA ILE A 36 0.99 16.75 -17.20
C ILE A 36 0.26 17.97 -17.78
N VAL A 37 0.80 19.17 -17.53
CA VAL A 37 0.15 20.43 -17.92
C VAL A 37 0.17 20.68 -19.43
N LYS A 38 1.16 20.12 -20.14
CA LYS A 38 1.25 20.20 -21.62
C LYS A 38 0.45 19.12 -22.33
N SER A 39 -0.13 18.17 -21.59
CA SER A 39 -1.02 17.17 -22.17
C SER A 39 -2.21 17.87 -22.84
N PRO A 40 -2.58 17.49 -24.08
CA PRO A 40 -3.75 18.07 -24.76
C PRO A 40 -5.06 17.80 -23.99
N ASP A 41 -5.09 16.72 -23.20
CA ASP A 41 -6.23 16.29 -22.40
C ASP A 41 -6.16 16.80 -20.96
N TYR A 42 -5.30 17.79 -20.66
CA TYR A 42 -5.16 18.33 -19.31
C TYR A 42 -6.42 19.08 -18.87
N VAL A 43 -7.13 18.51 -17.91
CA VAL A 43 -8.18 19.17 -17.14
C VAL A 43 -7.80 19.13 -15.67
N GLU A 44 -7.63 20.31 -15.04
CA GLU A 44 -7.10 20.39 -13.68
C GLU A 44 -7.98 19.64 -12.66
N GLU A 45 -9.30 19.69 -12.82
CA GLU A 45 -10.27 19.02 -11.97
C GLU A 45 -10.18 17.49 -12.09
N ASP A 46 -10.07 16.96 -13.31
CA ASP A 46 -9.93 15.52 -13.53
C ASP A 46 -8.59 15.01 -12.98
N VAL A 47 -7.52 15.77 -13.19
CA VAL A 47 -6.19 15.48 -12.63
C VAL A 47 -6.21 15.46 -11.10
N LYS A 48 -6.96 16.36 -10.46
CA LYS A 48 -7.15 16.33 -8.99
C LYS A 48 -7.84 15.05 -8.54
N VAL A 49 -8.91 14.66 -9.23
CA VAL A 49 -9.67 13.45 -8.91
C VAL A 49 -8.81 12.19 -9.07
N MET A 50 -8.04 12.09 -10.16
CA MET A 50 -7.10 10.99 -10.38
C MET A 50 -6.05 10.93 -9.26
N PHE A 51 -5.49 12.06 -8.88
CA PHE A 51 -4.49 12.12 -7.82
C PHE A 51 -5.06 11.68 -6.47
N ASP A 52 -6.28 12.09 -6.13
CA ASP A 52 -6.95 11.67 -4.91
C ASP A 52 -7.24 10.17 -4.91
N SER A 53 -7.54 9.58 -6.09
CA SER A 53 -7.65 8.12 -6.25
C SER A 53 -6.32 7.43 -5.98
N ILE A 54 -5.23 7.87 -6.62
CA ILE A 54 -3.87 7.31 -6.44
C ILE A 54 -3.47 7.31 -4.96
N VAL A 55 -3.70 8.43 -4.27
CA VAL A 55 -3.36 8.55 -2.84
C VAL A 55 -4.22 7.60 -2.00
N ARG A 56 -5.51 7.49 -2.30
CA ARG A 56 -6.44 6.60 -1.59
C ARG A 56 -6.09 5.13 -1.80
N ASP A 57 -5.78 4.74 -3.03
CA ASP A 57 -5.45 3.35 -3.38
C ASP A 57 -4.16 2.91 -2.70
N ARG A 58 -3.16 3.80 -2.60
CA ARG A 58 -1.96 3.55 -1.81
C ARG A 58 -2.26 3.31 -0.33
N ILE A 59 -3.08 4.17 0.28
CA ILE A 59 -3.46 4.01 1.70
C ILE A 59 -4.20 2.69 1.90
N SER A 60 -5.16 2.37 1.02
CA SER A 60 -5.92 1.12 1.11
C SER A 60 -5.02 -0.11 0.94
N THR A 61 -4.05 -0.05 0.04
CA THR A 61 -3.10 -1.14 -0.18
C THR A 61 -2.19 -1.35 1.03
N GLU A 62 -1.70 -0.26 1.62
CA GLU A 62 -0.86 -0.30 2.82
C GLU A 62 -1.63 -0.83 4.04
N GLU A 63 -2.88 -0.40 4.23
CA GLU A 63 -3.78 -0.90 5.28
C GLU A 63 -4.08 -2.40 5.13
N LYS A 64 -4.39 -2.86 3.90
CA LYS A 64 -4.59 -4.28 3.61
C LYS A 64 -3.34 -5.11 3.90
N ALA A 65 -2.17 -4.60 3.51
CA ALA A 65 -0.89 -5.27 3.78
C ALA A 65 -0.56 -5.31 5.29
N GLU A 66 -0.96 -4.31 6.07
CA GLU A 66 -0.82 -4.35 7.52
C GLU A 66 -1.79 -5.32 8.18
N LYS A 67 -3.06 -5.35 7.74
CA LYS A 67 -4.07 -6.28 8.23
C LYS A 67 -3.64 -7.74 8.03
N LEU A 68 -3.16 -8.08 6.83
CA LEU A 68 -2.63 -9.42 6.53
C LEU A 68 -1.45 -9.79 7.43
N ARG A 69 -0.49 -8.88 7.65
CA ARG A 69 0.64 -9.13 8.55
C ARG A 69 0.24 -9.34 10.01
N ARG A 70 -0.83 -8.68 10.47
CA ARG A 70 -1.38 -8.92 11.81
C ARG A 70 -2.09 -10.26 11.90
N GLU A 71 -2.92 -10.59 10.91
CA GLU A 71 -3.64 -11.87 10.84
C GLU A 71 -2.67 -13.06 10.80
N GLU A 72 -1.59 -12.99 10.02
CA GLU A 72 -0.54 -14.03 9.99
C GLU A 72 0.11 -14.21 11.37
N ARG A 73 0.43 -13.11 12.06
CA ARG A 73 1.04 -13.15 13.39
C ARG A 73 0.08 -13.73 14.44
N GLU A 74 -1.19 -13.34 14.39
CA GLU A 74 -2.22 -13.86 15.29
C GLU A 74 -2.43 -15.36 15.06
N TYR A 75 -2.45 -15.80 13.81
CA TYR A 75 -2.56 -17.21 13.46
C TYR A 75 -1.38 -18.05 13.96
N GLU A 76 -0.14 -17.56 13.81
CA GLU A 76 1.05 -18.22 14.37
C GLU A 76 0.99 -18.35 15.90
N LEU A 77 0.59 -17.28 16.59
CA LEU A 77 0.44 -17.27 18.05
C LEU A 77 -0.63 -18.25 18.52
N GLU A 78 -1.76 -18.34 17.82
CA GLU A 78 -2.83 -19.26 18.16
C GLU A 78 -2.42 -20.72 17.96
N ASN A 79 -1.72 -21.03 16.87
CA ASN A 79 -1.15 -22.36 16.65
C ASN A 79 -0.15 -22.75 17.74
N LEU A 80 0.70 -21.82 18.19
CA LEU A 80 1.62 -22.05 19.30
C LEU A 80 0.88 -22.31 20.62
N ARG A 81 -0.21 -21.58 20.89
CA ARG A 81 -1.05 -21.81 22.07
C ARG A 81 -1.70 -23.18 22.07
N ILE A 82 -2.31 -23.59 20.95
CA ILE A 82 -2.94 -24.90 20.80
C ILE A 82 -1.91 -26.02 20.97
N GLN A 83 -0.70 -25.86 20.41
CA GLN A 83 0.38 -26.83 20.60
C GLN A 83 0.83 -26.90 22.07
N ALA A 84 0.99 -25.77 22.74
CA ALA A 84 1.36 -25.74 24.15
C ALA A 84 0.28 -26.41 25.03
N GLU A 85 -1.00 -26.13 24.77
CA GLU A 85 -2.13 -26.72 25.51
C GLU A 85 -2.26 -28.22 25.27
N ARG A 86 -2.07 -28.68 24.02
CA ARG A 86 -1.98 -30.12 23.71
C ARG A 86 -0.85 -30.78 24.49
N ASN A 87 0.34 -30.17 24.50
CA ASN A 87 1.50 -30.71 25.18
C ASN A 87 1.28 -30.79 26.71
N THR A 88 0.70 -29.75 27.33
CA THR A 88 0.35 -29.77 28.76
C THR A 88 -0.69 -30.84 29.07
N ASN A 89 -1.71 -31.01 28.22
CA ASN A 89 -2.73 -32.03 28.42
C ASN A 89 -2.17 -33.45 28.28
N THR A 90 -1.24 -33.70 27.35
CA THR A 90 -0.52 -34.99 27.28
C THR A 90 0.37 -35.25 28.50
N MET A 91 1.05 -34.23 29.03
CA MET A 91 1.87 -34.39 30.25
C MET A 91 0.98 -34.71 31.46
N ASN A 92 -0.11 -33.98 31.67
CA ASN A 92 -1.04 -34.20 32.78
C ASN A 92 -1.74 -35.58 32.70
N ASN A 93 -2.07 -36.07 31.49
CA ASN A 93 -2.66 -37.41 31.33
C ASN A 93 -1.64 -38.54 31.54
N SER A 94 -0.34 -38.28 31.36
CA SER A 94 0.72 -39.28 31.57
C SER A 94 1.04 -39.48 33.07
N GLU A 95 0.82 -38.46 33.89
CA GLU A 95 1.01 -38.52 35.35
C GLU A 95 -0.17 -39.22 36.09
N ASN A 96 -1.35 -39.31 35.47
CA ASN A 96 -2.56 -39.85 36.11
C ASN A 96 -2.80 -41.37 35.88
N VAL A 97 -1.83 -42.10 35.33
CA VAL A 97 -1.94 -43.55 34.99
C VAL A 97 -1.00 -44.43 35.83
N GLN A 98 -0.58 -43.97 37.03
CA GLN A 98 0.17 -44.81 37.99
C GLN A 98 -0.69 -45.28 39.16
#